data_AF-A0A0L0N9W9-F1
#
_entry.id   AF-A0A0L0N9W9-F1
#
_cell.length_a   1.000
_cell.length_b   1.000
_cell.length_c   1.000
_cell.angle_alpha   90.00
_cell.angle_beta   90.00
_cell.angle_gamma   90.00
#
_symmetry.space_group_name_H-M   'P 1'
#
loop_
_entity.id
_entity.type
_entity.pdbx_description
1 polymer ?
#
loop_
_entity_poly.entity_id
_entity_poly.type
_entity_poly.pdbx_seq_one_letter_code
_entity_poly.pdbx_strand_id
1 'polypeptide(L)'
;MAVPPKFAGHKLLFAPPPSTTPSVPNTTHTLEFYADYCCPFSAKMFRTLTTAVFPLVRANPAWAPQLAVVFRQHVQPWHPSSTLMHEAALAVLRLAPDRFWAFSGALFEEQNSFFDVSVVYEARNQTYRRLAKVAAKAGVDEEQVYNLLEVGDKPAQDGSLNIGNEVTNDLKVIIKMNRLVGVHVSPTVVFDGVVQDTSSGWTVDQWKEWLTKNVV
;
A
#
# COMPACT_ATOMS: atom_id res chain seq x y z
N MET A 1 10.51 -9.82 -1.83
CA MET A 1 11.39 -8.98 -0.96
C MET A 1 10.87 -8.93 0.47
N ALA A 2 11.76 -8.66 1.43
CA ALA A 2 11.40 -8.60 2.86
C ALA A 2 10.36 -7.50 3.15
N VAL A 3 9.49 -7.77 4.12
CA VAL A 3 8.58 -6.80 4.75
C VAL A 3 8.98 -6.71 6.22
N PRO A 4 9.51 -5.58 6.69
CA PRO A 4 9.84 -5.39 8.10
C PRO A 4 8.61 -5.66 8.99
N PRO A 5 8.78 -6.25 10.20
CA PRO A 5 7.65 -6.57 11.08
C PRO A 5 6.72 -5.39 11.37
N LYS A 6 7.28 -4.18 11.52
CA LYS A 6 6.50 -2.95 11.71
C LYS A 6 5.58 -2.57 10.54
N PHE A 7 5.79 -3.18 9.37
CA PHE A 7 5.01 -2.98 8.16
C PHE A 7 4.23 -4.23 7.74
N ALA A 8 4.04 -5.19 8.65
CA ALA A 8 3.45 -6.49 8.34
C ALA A 8 2.08 -6.40 7.64
N GLY A 9 1.26 -5.37 7.94
CA GLY A 9 -0.04 -5.16 7.29
C GLY A 9 0.03 -4.89 5.77
N HIS A 10 1.21 -4.53 5.23
CA HIS A 10 1.42 -4.48 3.77
C HIS A 10 1.35 -5.86 3.12
N LYS A 11 1.63 -6.94 3.86
CA LYS A 11 1.62 -8.30 3.35
C LYS A 11 0.26 -8.96 3.60
N LEU A 12 -0.34 -9.49 2.54
CA LEU A 12 -1.57 -10.27 2.58
C LEU A 12 -1.25 -11.74 2.27
N LEU A 13 -1.73 -12.62 3.15
CA LEU A 13 -1.72 -14.07 2.95
C LEU A 13 -3.14 -14.53 2.59
N PHE A 14 -3.25 -15.48 1.68
CA PHE A 14 -4.53 -16.06 1.29
C PHE A 14 -4.90 -17.31 2.09
N ALA A 15 -3.89 -18.06 2.56
CA ALA A 15 -4.03 -19.16 3.50
C ALA A 15 -2.87 -19.15 4.52
N PRO A 16 -3.03 -19.84 5.67
CA PRO A 16 -1.91 -20.09 6.57
C PRO A 16 -0.78 -20.85 5.84
N PRO A 17 0.50 -20.57 6.16
CA PRO A 17 1.60 -21.31 5.56
C PRO A 17 1.53 -22.79 5.96
N PRO A 18 1.71 -23.73 5.01
CA PRO A 18 1.77 -25.16 5.33
C PRO A 18 2.91 -25.49 6.30
N SER A 19 2.74 -26.56 7.07
CA SER A 19 3.73 -27.05 8.03
C SER A 19 5.04 -27.41 7.33
N THR A 20 6.15 -26.89 7.84
CA THR A 20 7.48 -27.14 7.28
C THR A 20 8.10 -28.41 7.84
N THR A 21 8.73 -29.23 6.98
CA THR A 21 9.72 -30.21 7.40
C THR A 21 11.06 -29.53 7.73
N PRO A 22 11.89 -30.08 8.64
CA PRO A 22 13.07 -29.37 9.18
C PRO A 22 14.14 -28.97 8.15
N SER A 23 14.21 -29.67 7.00
CA SER A 23 15.31 -29.53 6.03
C SER A 23 15.02 -28.58 4.86
N VAL A 24 13.77 -28.18 4.65
CA VAL A 24 13.38 -27.24 3.58
C VAL A 24 12.35 -26.26 4.13
N PRO A 25 12.69 -24.97 4.28
CA PRO A 25 11.72 -23.98 4.69
C PRO A 25 10.64 -23.85 3.61
N ASN A 26 9.38 -23.77 4.04
CA ASN A 26 8.29 -23.45 3.12
C ASN A 26 8.48 -22.01 2.64
N THR A 27 8.59 -21.83 1.33
CA THR A 27 8.70 -20.52 0.68
C THR A 27 7.45 -20.23 -0.11
N THR A 28 6.87 -19.06 0.10
CA THR A 28 5.70 -18.58 -0.63
C THR A 28 6.14 -17.64 -1.74
N HIS A 29 5.60 -17.80 -2.95
CA HIS A 29 5.73 -16.81 -4.01
C HIS A 29 5.25 -15.44 -3.53
N THR A 30 5.91 -14.37 -3.96
CA THR A 30 5.57 -13.01 -3.57
C THR A 30 5.29 -12.15 -4.78
N LEU A 31 4.03 -11.70 -4.90
CA LEU A 31 3.63 -10.65 -5.82
C LEU A 31 3.65 -9.30 -5.10
N GLU A 32 4.55 -8.41 -5.50
CA GLU A 32 4.66 -7.06 -4.95
C GLU A 32 3.99 -6.07 -5.91
N PHE A 33 3.01 -5.35 -5.38
CA PHE A 33 2.23 -4.34 -6.09
C PHE A 33 2.73 -2.95 -5.69
N TYR A 34 3.57 -2.34 -6.51
CA TYR A 34 4.05 -0.97 -6.32
C TYR A 34 3.00 0.01 -6.82
N ALA A 35 2.43 0.77 -5.89
CA ALA A 35 1.23 1.56 -6.14
C ALA A 35 1.31 2.93 -5.49
N ASP A 36 0.85 3.94 -6.23
CA ASP A 36 0.67 5.29 -5.74
C ASP A 36 -0.81 5.56 -5.48
N TYR A 37 -1.15 6.03 -4.29
CA TYR A 37 -2.53 6.38 -3.94
C TYR A 37 -3.14 7.49 -4.77
N CYS A 38 -2.34 8.33 -5.44
CA CYS A 38 -2.81 9.40 -6.33
C CYS A 38 -2.77 8.99 -7.82
N CYS A 39 -2.35 7.77 -8.15
CA CYS A 39 -2.34 7.28 -9.53
C CYS A 39 -3.66 6.55 -9.90
N PRO A 40 -4.40 6.99 -10.94
CA PRO A 40 -5.65 6.33 -11.34
C PRO A 40 -5.44 4.89 -11.86
N PHE A 41 -4.30 4.61 -12.47
CA PHE A 41 -3.96 3.25 -12.91
C PHE A 41 -3.67 2.32 -11.73
N SER A 42 -3.10 2.84 -10.64
CA SER A 42 -2.90 2.07 -9.41
C SER A 42 -4.25 1.72 -8.78
N ALA A 43 -5.19 2.69 -8.72
CA ALA A 43 -6.56 2.43 -8.26
C ALA A 43 -7.25 1.35 -9.10
N LYS A 44 -7.13 1.43 -10.44
CA LYS A 44 -7.69 0.45 -11.37
C LYS A 44 -7.16 -0.97 -11.09
N MET A 45 -5.84 -1.14 -11.02
CA MET A 45 -5.24 -2.45 -10.75
C MET A 45 -5.59 -2.95 -9.35
N PHE A 46 -5.55 -2.09 -8.33
CA PHE A 46 -5.92 -2.46 -6.96
C PHE A 46 -7.35 -2.98 -6.90
N ARG A 47 -8.30 -2.31 -7.56
CA ARG A 47 -9.69 -2.76 -7.63
C ARG A 47 -9.81 -4.13 -8.28
N THR A 48 -9.22 -4.32 -9.47
CA THR A 48 -9.23 -5.63 -10.15
C THR A 48 -8.63 -6.74 -9.28
N LEU A 49 -7.48 -6.47 -8.65
CA LEU A 49 -6.81 -7.43 -7.78
C LEU A 49 -7.69 -7.81 -6.59
N THR A 50 -8.21 -6.82 -5.87
CA THR A 50 -8.92 -7.07 -4.60
C THR A 50 -10.33 -7.60 -4.76
N THR A 51 -11.06 -7.17 -5.80
CA THR A 51 -12.48 -7.54 -5.98
C THR A 51 -12.68 -8.78 -6.83
N ALA A 52 -11.74 -9.11 -7.72
CA ALA A 52 -11.88 -10.24 -8.65
C ALA A 52 -10.77 -11.28 -8.50
N VAL A 53 -9.49 -10.88 -8.52
CA VAL A 53 -8.37 -11.83 -8.54
C VAL A 53 -8.16 -12.50 -7.17
N PHE A 54 -8.16 -11.73 -6.09
CA PHE A 54 -7.92 -12.22 -4.74
C PHE A 54 -8.98 -13.24 -4.28
N PRO A 55 -10.30 -13.04 -4.54
CA PRO A 55 -11.29 -14.09 -4.32
C PRO A 55 -10.98 -15.39 -5.07
N LEU A 56 -10.53 -15.32 -6.33
CA LEU A 56 -10.13 -16.52 -7.09
C LEU A 56 -8.91 -17.21 -6.48
N VAL A 57 -7.92 -16.45 -6.01
CA VAL A 57 -6.76 -16.99 -5.30
C VAL A 57 -7.19 -17.71 -4.03
N ARG A 58 -8.06 -17.11 -3.21
CA ARG A 58 -8.57 -17.75 -1.98
C ARG A 58 -9.34 -19.03 -2.27
N ALA A 59 -10.08 -19.08 -3.38
CA ALA A 59 -10.87 -20.25 -3.77
C ALA A 59 -10.03 -21.38 -4.40
N ASN A 60 -8.80 -21.10 -4.83
CA ASN A 60 -7.93 -22.08 -5.47
C ASN A 60 -6.92 -22.69 -4.48
N PRO A 61 -7.03 -23.99 -4.13
CA PRO A 61 -6.16 -24.64 -3.16
C PRO A 61 -4.69 -24.74 -3.62
N ALA A 62 -4.42 -24.65 -4.92
CA ALA A 62 -3.05 -24.61 -5.44
C ALA A 62 -2.39 -23.24 -5.21
N TRP A 63 -3.15 -22.15 -5.26
CA TRP A 63 -2.60 -20.79 -5.16
C TRP A 63 -2.61 -20.23 -3.74
N ALA A 64 -3.68 -20.44 -2.98
CA ALA A 64 -3.85 -19.81 -1.67
C ALA A 64 -2.69 -20.02 -0.68
N PRO A 65 -2.13 -21.22 -0.51
CA PRO A 65 -0.99 -21.43 0.40
C PRO A 65 0.36 -21.04 -0.21
N GLN A 66 0.44 -20.90 -1.54
CA GLN A 66 1.67 -20.65 -2.27
C GLN A 66 1.90 -19.18 -2.63
N LEU A 67 0.87 -18.31 -2.55
CA LEU A 67 0.98 -16.90 -2.92
C LEU A 67 0.82 -15.97 -1.72
N ALA A 68 1.70 -14.98 -1.63
CA ALA A 68 1.54 -13.79 -0.82
C ALA A 68 1.55 -12.55 -1.72
N VAL A 69 0.79 -11.53 -1.32
CA VAL A 69 0.83 -10.22 -1.98
C VAL A 69 1.38 -9.18 -1.03
N VAL A 70 2.23 -8.30 -1.52
CA VAL A 70 2.75 -7.15 -0.75
C VAL A 70 2.36 -5.86 -1.44
N PHE A 71 1.62 -5.00 -0.74
CA PHE A 71 1.40 -3.63 -1.18
C PHE A 71 2.67 -2.81 -0.93
N ARG A 72 3.27 -2.26 -1.98
CA ARG A 72 4.43 -1.38 -1.91
C ARG A 72 3.97 0.04 -2.18
N GLN A 73 3.90 0.84 -1.12
CA GLN A 73 3.59 2.25 -1.21
C GLN A 73 4.66 2.99 -2.02
N HIS A 74 4.32 3.43 -3.24
CA HIS A 74 5.25 4.01 -4.21
C HIS A 74 4.84 5.45 -4.56
N VAL A 75 5.31 6.40 -3.75
CA VAL A 75 5.01 7.83 -3.90
C VAL A 75 5.58 8.35 -5.22
N GLN A 76 4.75 8.93 -6.08
CA GLN A 76 5.22 9.65 -7.25
C GLN A 76 5.33 11.15 -6.96
N PRO A 77 6.52 11.77 -7.10
CA PRO A 77 6.71 13.17 -6.74
C PRO A 77 5.91 14.18 -7.57
N TRP A 78 5.43 13.80 -8.75
CA TRP A 78 4.59 14.64 -9.60
C TRP A 78 3.11 14.60 -9.21
N HIS A 79 2.72 13.82 -8.19
CA HIS A 79 1.43 13.89 -7.53
C HIS A 79 1.63 14.54 -6.14
N PRO A 80 1.52 15.88 -5.99
CA PRO A 80 1.90 16.57 -4.76
C PRO A 80 1.21 16.06 -3.50
N SER A 81 -0.07 15.67 -3.59
CA SER A 81 -0.85 15.11 -2.48
C SER A 81 -0.53 13.66 -2.14
N SER A 82 0.15 12.92 -3.03
CA SER A 82 0.47 11.49 -2.85
C SER A 82 1.22 11.24 -1.56
N THR A 83 2.19 12.10 -1.22
CA THR A 83 2.94 11.98 0.05
C THR A 83 2.00 11.94 1.25
N LEU A 84 1.00 12.82 1.29
CA LEU A 84 0.05 12.91 2.41
C LEU A 84 -0.84 11.67 2.48
N MET A 85 -1.30 11.18 1.32
CA MET A 85 -2.10 9.95 1.20
C MET A 85 -1.32 8.73 1.71
N HIS A 86 -0.03 8.64 1.39
CA HIS A 86 0.86 7.56 1.86
C HIS A 86 1.16 7.65 3.36
N GLU A 87 1.37 8.85 3.91
CA GLU A 87 1.50 9.04 5.35
C GLU A 87 0.24 8.59 6.10
N ALA A 88 -0.95 8.93 5.60
CA ALA A 88 -2.20 8.43 6.18
C ALA A 88 -2.30 6.91 6.18
N ALA A 89 -1.85 6.25 5.11
CA ALA A 89 -1.80 4.79 5.05
C ALA A 89 -0.81 4.19 6.08
N LEU A 90 0.31 4.88 6.36
CA LEU A 90 1.26 4.48 7.39
C LEU A 90 0.74 4.73 8.80
N ALA A 91 -0.02 5.80 9.03
CA ALA A 91 -0.69 6.05 10.30
C ALA A 91 -1.71 4.95 10.61
N VAL A 92 -2.53 4.57 9.63
CA VAL A 92 -3.45 3.43 9.74
C VAL A 92 -2.70 2.13 9.99
N LEU A 93 -1.61 1.87 9.27
CA LEU A 93 -0.79 0.68 9.47
C LEU A 93 -0.21 0.58 10.89
N ARG A 94 0.19 1.72 11.48
CA ARG A 94 0.75 1.79 12.84
C ARG A 94 -0.30 1.54 13.91
N LEU A 95 -1.53 2.03 13.71
CA LEU A 95 -2.63 1.90 14.68
C LEU A 95 -3.38 0.57 14.56
N ALA A 96 -3.65 0.14 13.32
CA ALA A 96 -4.51 -0.99 13.01
C ALA A 96 -4.00 -1.70 11.73
N PRO A 97 -2.92 -2.49 11.83
CA PRO A 97 -2.29 -3.12 10.67
C PRO A 97 -3.22 -4.08 9.90
N ASP A 98 -4.19 -4.69 10.58
CA ASP A 98 -5.25 -5.52 9.99
C ASP A 98 -6.24 -4.71 9.12
N ARG A 99 -6.30 -3.39 9.29
CA ARG A 99 -7.17 -2.47 8.54
C ARG A 99 -6.49 -1.82 7.35
N PHE A 100 -5.19 -2.03 7.15
CA PHE A 100 -4.42 -1.42 6.06
C PHE A 100 -5.09 -1.60 4.69
N TRP A 101 -5.45 -2.83 4.31
CA TRP A 101 -6.05 -3.12 3.00
C TRP A 101 -7.45 -2.54 2.84
N ALA A 102 -8.25 -2.53 3.91
CA ALA A 102 -9.57 -1.90 3.91
C ALA A 102 -9.46 -0.38 3.72
N PHE A 103 -8.51 0.25 4.41
CA PHE A 103 -8.18 1.66 4.23
C PHE A 103 -7.68 1.98 2.82
N SER A 104 -6.75 1.18 2.27
CA SER A 104 -6.28 1.36 0.90
C SER A 104 -7.43 1.36 -0.10
N GLY A 105 -8.40 0.46 0.08
CA GLY A 105 -9.63 0.44 -0.72
C GLY A 105 -10.45 1.72 -0.58
N ALA A 106 -10.77 2.13 0.65
CA ALA A 106 -11.52 3.37 0.90
C ALA A 106 -10.82 4.61 0.30
N LEU A 107 -9.49 4.69 0.45
CA LEU A 107 -8.69 5.79 -0.08
C LEU A 107 -8.68 5.82 -1.61
N PHE A 108 -8.60 4.66 -2.27
CA PHE A 108 -8.70 4.60 -3.73
C PHE A 108 -10.10 4.96 -4.25
N GLU A 109 -11.17 4.63 -3.51
CA GLU A 109 -12.54 5.04 -3.89
C GLU A 109 -12.75 6.56 -3.77
N GLU A 110 -12.02 7.24 -2.89
CA GLU A 110 -12.06 8.71 -2.72
C GLU A 110 -10.91 9.45 -3.41
N GLN A 111 -10.11 8.74 -4.21
CA GLN A 111 -8.87 9.24 -4.79
C GLN A 111 -9.05 10.60 -5.52
N ASN A 112 -10.13 10.78 -6.29
CA ASN A 112 -10.38 12.02 -7.03
C ASN A 112 -10.44 13.26 -6.14
N SER A 113 -10.86 13.10 -4.89
CA SER A 113 -10.94 14.18 -3.91
C SER A 113 -9.57 14.69 -3.45
N PHE A 114 -8.49 14.00 -3.82
CA PHE A 114 -7.11 14.35 -3.48
C PHE A 114 -6.24 14.69 -4.71
N PHE A 115 -6.82 14.72 -5.91
CA PHE A 115 -6.11 15.20 -7.12
C PHE A 115 -5.85 16.70 -7.08
N ASP A 116 -4.94 17.16 -7.94
CA ASP A 116 -4.44 18.55 -7.97
C ASP A 116 -5.53 19.61 -7.86
N VAL A 117 -6.54 19.55 -8.75
CA VAL A 117 -7.64 20.52 -8.78
C VAL A 117 -8.46 20.51 -7.49
N SER A 118 -8.56 19.35 -6.82
CA SER A 118 -9.35 19.17 -5.61
C SER A 118 -8.67 19.71 -4.34
N VAL A 119 -7.34 19.91 -4.36
CA VAL A 119 -6.55 20.29 -3.17
C VAL A 119 -5.65 21.50 -3.37
N VAL A 120 -5.68 22.16 -4.54
CA VAL A 120 -4.75 23.25 -4.90
C VAL A 120 -4.70 24.41 -3.90
N TYR A 121 -5.81 24.70 -3.20
CA TYR A 121 -5.89 25.76 -2.18
C TYR A 121 -5.96 25.22 -0.74
N GLU A 122 -5.79 23.90 -0.57
CA GLU A 122 -5.92 23.26 0.72
C GLU A 122 -4.58 23.22 1.46
N ALA A 123 -4.60 23.58 2.75
CA ALA A 123 -3.41 23.48 3.58
C ALA A 123 -3.16 22.02 4.01
N ARG A 124 -1.88 21.65 4.19
CA ARG A 124 -1.45 20.28 4.55
C ARG A 124 -2.27 19.63 5.68
N ASN A 125 -2.47 20.33 6.80
CA ASN A 125 -3.20 19.80 7.95
C ASN A 125 -4.72 19.64 7.69
N GLN A 126 -5.30 20.42 6.76
CA GLN A 126 -6.69 20.22 6.34
C GLN A 126 -6.81 18.91 5.53
N THR A 127 -5.85 18.64 4.64
CA THR A 127 -5.81 17.38 3.89
C THR A 127 -5.65 16.18 4.82
N TYR A 128 -4.80 16.27 5.86
CA TYR A 128 -4.69 15.21 6.86
C TYR A 128 -5.98 14.97 7.65
N ARG A 129 -6.73 16.02 8.02
CA ARG A 129 -8.06 15.86 8.64
C ARG A 129 -9.00 15.08 7.71
N ARG A 130 -9.00 15.37 6.40
CA ARG A 130 -9.82 14.63 5.43
C ARG A 130 -9.36 13.17 5.29
N LEU A 131 -8.05 12.92 5.26
CA LEU A 131 -7.50 11.56 5.19
C LEU A 131 -7.82 10.75 6.45
N ALA A 132 -7.82 11.37 7.63
CA ALA A 132 -8.25 10.74 8.87
C ALA A 132 -9.74 10.32 8.82
N LYS A 133 -10.61 11.12 8.20
CA LYS A 133 -12.02 10.74 7.94
C LYS A 133 -12.15 9.54 7.02
N VAL A 134 -11.28 9.41 6.02
CA VAL A 134 -11.23 8.20 5.17
C VAL A 134 -10.84 6.98 6.01
N ALA A 135 -9.90 7.13 6.96
CA ALA A 135 -9.53 6.06 7.87
C ALA A 135 -10.69 5.58 8.77
N ALA A 136 -11.56 6.50 9.21
CA ALA A 136 -12.77 6.15 9.94
C ALA A 136 -13.71 5.20 9.15
N LYS A 137 -13.79 5.35 7.82
CA LYS A 137 -14.58 4.44 6.96
C LYS A 137 -14.02 3.02 6.94
N ALA A 138 -12.74 2.83 7.25
CA ALA A 138 -12.10 1.52 7.42
C ALA A 138 -12.15 0.99 8.86
N GLY A 139 -12.80 1.73 9.78
CA GLY A 139 -12.95 1.34 11.19
C GLY A 139 -11.75 1.71 12.08
N VAL A 140 -10.94 2.69 11.69
CA VAL A 140 -9.83 3.21 12.50
C VAL A 140 -10.21 4.57 13.09
N ASP A 141 -9.85 4.83 14.35
CA ASP A 141 -10.21 6.08 15.03
C ASP A 141 -9.64 7.32 14.31
N GLU A 142 -10.53 8.25 13.94
CA GLU A 142 -10.19 9.47 13.17
C GLU A 142 -9.17 10.34 13.90
N GLU A 143 -9.40 10.60 15.19
CA GLU A 143 -8.54 11.51 15.95
C GLU A 143 -7.17 10.90 16.22
N GLN A 144 -7.09 9.60 16.51
CA GLN A 144 -5.80 8.92 16.63
C GLN A 144 -5.00 8.94 15.32
N VAL A 145 -5.67 8.75 14.17
CA VAL A 145 -4.99 8.86 12.86
C VAL A 145 -4.51 10.28 12.65
N TYR A 146 -5.34 11.29 12.91
CA TYR A 146 -4.92 12.67 12.74
C TYR A 146 -3.76 13.07 13.66
N ASN A 147 -3.77 12.63 14.92
CA ASN A 147 -2.68 12.93 15.87
C ASN A 147 -1.32 12.40 15.40
N LEU A 148 -1.29 11.33 14.59
CA LEU A 148 -0.05 10.85 13.96
C LEU A 148 0.36 11.67 12.72
N LEU A 149 -0.56 12.40 12.12
CA LEU A 149 -0.37 13.11 10.85
C LEU A 149 -0.17 14.61 11.01
N GLU A 150 -0.75 15.21 12.06
CA GLU A 150 -0.68 16.64 12.32
C GLU A 150 0.76 17.13 12.36
N VAL A 151 1.00 18.25 11.70
CA VAL A 151 2.27 18.97 11.76
C VAL A 151 2.07 20.22 12.59
N GLY A 152 2.88 20.37 13.64
CA GLY A 152 2.86 21.55 14.51
C GLY A 152 3.19 22.85 13.76
N ASP A 153 2.62 23.96 14.23
CA ASP A 153 2.83 25.31 13.70
C ASP A 153 4.02 26.04 14.34
N LYS A 154 4.72 25.37 15.26
CA LYS A 154 5.86 25.90 16.02
C LYS A 154 7.12 25.06 15.77
N PRO A 155 8.31 25.66 15.90
CA PRO A 155 9.56 24.91 15.89
C PRO A 155 9.58 23.82 16.96
N ALA A 156 10.33 22.75 16.71
CA ALA A 156 10.65 21.78 17.76
C ALA A 156 11.45 22.42 18.90
N GLN A 157 11.62 21.70 20.01
CA GLN A 157 12.38 22.18 21.19
C GLN A 157 13.82 22.58 20.84
N ASP A 158 14.42 21.96 19.83
CA ASP A 158 15.76 22.26 19.32
C ASP A 158 15.79 23.38 18.26
N GLY A 159 14.64 23.98 17.94
CA GLY A 159 14.49 25.02 16.91
C GLY A 159 14.28 24.49 15.49
N SER A 160 14.22 23.17 15.28
CA SER A 160 14.02 22.58 13.95
C SER A 160 12.66 22.98 13.33
N LEU A 161 12.65 23.27 12.02
CA LEU A 161 11.46 23.68 11.26
C LEU A 161 10.94 22.56 10.33
N ASN A 162 11.75 21.57 10.01
CA ASN A 162 11.44 20.45 9.11
C ASN A 162 11.04 19.18 9.87
N ILE A 163 10.17 19.35 10.88
CA ILE A 163 9.84 18.32 11.87
C ILE A 163 9.04 17.14 11.31
N GLY A 164 8.23 17.37 10.27
CA GLY A 164 7.35 16.34 9.70
C GLY A 164 6.23 15.94 10.67
N ASN A 165 5.79 14.69 10.56
CA ASN A 165 4.80 14.06 11.41
C ASN A 165 5.33 12.71 11.97
N GLU A 166 4.53 12.02 12.78
CA GLU A 166 4.93 10.80 13.50
C GLU A 166 5.24 9.60 12.58
N VAL A 167 4.86 9.67 11.30
CA VAL A 167 5.07 8.60 10.30
C VAL A 167 6.07 8.99 9.21
N THR A 168 6.65 10.20 9.29
CA THR A 168 7.62 10.68 8.29
C THR A 168 8.83 9.75 8.16
N ASN A 169 9.34 9.22 9.29
CA ASN A 169 10.47 8.29 9.26
C ASN A 169 10.09 6.91 8.71
N ASP A 170 8.84 6.47 8.88
CA ASP A 170 8.33 5.27 8.24
C ASP A 170 8.29 5.42 6.73
N LEU A 171 7.78 6.57 6.24
CA LEU A 171 7.75 6.87 4.82
C LEU A 171 9.15 6.89 4.20
N LYS A 172 10.14 7.51 4.88
CA LYS A 172 11.55 7.49 4.44
C LYS A 172 12.08 6.07 4.25
N VAL A 173 11.77 5.15 5.16
CA VAL A 173 12.20 3.76 5.05
C VAL A 173 11.54 3.07 3.86
N ILE A 174 10.23 3.24 3.67
CA ILE A 174 9.50 2.68 2.51
C ILE A 174 10.07 3.20 1.20
N ILE A 175 10.30 4.51 1.07
CA ILE A 175 10.89 5.11 -0.12
C ILE A 175 12.30 4.55 -0.36
N LYS A 176 13.12 4.40 0.69
CA LYS A 176 14.44 3.78 0.59
C LYS A 176 14.36 2.35 0.07
N MET A 177 13.39 1.57 0.53
CA MET A 177 13.18 0.19 0.06
C MET A 177 12.78 0.14 -1.42
N ASN A 178 11.84 0.98 -1.85
CA ASN A 178 11.40 1.00 -3.25
C ASN A 178 12.51 1.45 -4.21
N ARG A 179 13.33 2.42 -3.79
CA ARG A 179 14.47 2.91 -4.59
C ARG A 179 15.48 1.81 -4.94
N LEU A 180 15.64 0.79 -4.09
CA LEU A 180 16.54 -0.34 -4.37
C LEU A 180 16.04 -1.22 -5.51
N VAL A 181 14.73 -1.24 -5.78
CA VAL A 181 14.14 -2.04 -6.87
C VAL A 181 14.15 -1.26 -8.20
N GLY A 182 14.23 0.07 -8.14
CA GLY A 182 14.27 0.90 -9.35
C GLY A 182 12.93 1.05 -10.06
N VAL A 183 11.82 0.85 -9.36
CA VAL A 183 10.47 1.09 -9.91
C VAL A 183 10.31 2.58 -10.23
N HIS A 184 9.94 2.87 -11.48
CA HIS A 184 9.65 4.23 -11.94
C HIS A 184 8.14 4.49 -12.03
N VAL A 185 7.42 3.69 -12.80
CA VAL A 185 5.99 3.90 -13.10
C VAL A 185 5.10 3.14 -12.11
N SER A 186 3.96 3.72 -11.76
CA SER A 186 2.92 3.06 -10.95
C SER A 186 1.66 2.80 -11.79
N PRO A 187 1.03 1.62 -11.69
CA PRO A 187 1.48 0.49 -10.91
C PRO A 187 2.63 -0.28 -11.58
N THR A 188 3.47 -0.93 -10.78
CA THR A 188 4.43 -1.95 -11.24
C THR A 188 4.25 -3.21 -10.42
N VAL A 189 4.30 -4.37 -11.08
CA VAL A 189 4.26 -5.67 -10.43
C VAL A 189 5.65 -6.29 -10.45
N VAL A 190 6.11 -6.76 -9.29
CA VAL A 190 7.34 -7.54 -9.15
C VAL A 190 6.94 -8.90 -8.58
N PHE A 191 7.31 -9.98 -9.26
CA PHE A 191 7.06 -11.34 -8.80
C PHE A 191 8.37 -12.02 -8.48
N ASP A 192 8.52 -12.51 -7.25
CA ASP A 192 9.75 -13.14 -6.74
C ASP A 192 11.03 -12.34 -7.00
N GLY A 193 10.91 -11.01 -6.95
CA GLY A 193 12.02 -10.07 -7.20
C GLY A 193 12.25 -9.70 -8.67
N VAL A 194 11.45 -10.21 -9.60
CA VAL A 194 11.54 -9.91 -11.03
C VAL A 194 10.35 -9.06 -11.49
N VAL A 195 10.62 -7.90 -12.10
CA VAL A 195 9.60 -7.03 -12.70
C VAL A 195 8.83 -7.79 -13.78
N GLN A 196 7.51 -7.64 -13.77
CA GLN A 196 6.59 -8.32 -14.68
C GLN A 196 5.97 -7.35 -15.68
N ASP A 197 5.82 -7.77 -16.93
CA ASP A 197 5.11 -7.03 -17.98
C ASP A 197 3.58 -7.17 -17.82
N THR A 198 3.07 -6.58 -16.75
CA THR A 198 1.64 -6.52 -16.42
C THR A 198 1.07 -5.16 -16.75
N SER A 199 -0.25 -5.08 -16.92
CA SER A 199 -0.95 -3.82 -17.13
C SER A 199 -2.09 -3.65 -16.14
N SER A 200 -2.35 -2.40 -15.73
CA SER A 200 -3.57 -2.06 -14.97
C SER A 200 -4.86 -2.34 -15.76
N GLY A 201 -4.75 -2.55 -17.07
CA GLY A 201 -5.83 -2.98 -17.95
C GLY A 201 -6.06 -4.48 -18.02
N TRP A 202 -5.25 -5.31 -17.37
CA TRP A 202 -5.42 -6.77 -17.41
C TRP A 202 -6.80 -7.20 -16.92
N THR A 203 -7.42 -8.10 -17.68
CA THR A 203 -8.67 -8.75 -17.30
C THR A 203 -8.43 -9.81 -16.23
N VAL A 204 -9.52 -10.28 -15.63
CA VAL A 204 -9.48 -11.39 -14.66
C VAL A 204 -8.91 -12.66 -15.29
N ASP A 205 -9.23 -12.94 -16.56
CA ASP A 205 -8.74 -14.12 -17.27
C ASP A 205 -7.23 -14.04 -17.56
N GLN A 206 -6.71 -12.86 -17.90
CA GLN A 206 -5.27 -12.65 -18.07
C GLN A 206 -4.52 -12.88 -16.75
N TRP A 207 -5.06 -12.37 -15.64
CA TRP A 207 -4.52 -12.66 -14.31
C TRP A 207 -4.57 -14.15 -13.98
N LYS A 208 -5.67 -14.83 -14.30
CA LYS A 208 -5.84 -16.26 -14.07
C LYS A 208 -4.82 -17.08 -14.86
N GLU A 209 -4.63 -16.78 -16.13
CA GLU A 209 -3.64 -17.41 -16.99
C GLU A 209 -2.23 -17.21 -16.42
N TRP A 210 -1.89 -15.96 -16.07
CA TRP A 210 -0.59 -15.64 -15.50
C TRP A 210 -0.35 -16.35 -14.16
N LEU A 211 -1.33 -16.37 -13.25
CA LEU A 211 -1.22 -17.07 -11.96
C LEU A 211 -1.06 -18.58 -12.15
N THR A 212 -1.80 -19.19 -13.07
CA THR A 212 -1.69 -20.62 -13.40
C THR A 212 -0.28 -20.98 -13.85
N LYS A 213 0.37 -20.08 -14.61
CA LYS A 213 1.72 -20.29 -15.14
C LYS A 213 2.82 -20.09 -14.10
N ASN A 214 2.66 -19.16 -13.17
CA ASN A 214 3.76 -18.67 -12.33
C ASN A 214 3.69 -19.08 -10.85
N VAL A 215 2.52 -19.49 -10.33
CA VAL A 215 2.37 -19.95 -8.95
C VAL A 215 2.32 -21.49 -8.97
N VAL A 216 3.50 -22.12 -8.90
CA VAL A 216 3.70 -23.58 -9.08
C VAL A 216 4.56 -24.19 -7.97
#